data_AF-A0A1Q9GW33-F1
#
_entry.id   AF-A0A1Q9GW33-F1
#
_cell.length_a   1.000
_cell.length_b   1.000
_cell.length_c   1.000
_cell.angle_alpha   90.00
_cell.angle_beta   90.00
_cell.angle_gamma   90.00
#
_symmetry.space_group_name_H-M   'P 1'
#
loop_
_entity.id
_entity.type
_entity.pdbx_description
1 polymer ?
#
loop_
_entity_poly.entity_id
_entity_poly.type
_entity_poly.pdbx_seq_one_letter_code
_entity_poly.pdbx_strand_id
1 'polypeptide(L)'
;MNRLLFTAGCVFVTATVNADPINLIEHYPLSIPQVMSTLHKQGYQDFRKIKIEQDENELEVIAHEPDGDRVEITLDLTSGKIIEVE
;
A
#
# COMPACT_ATOMS: atom_id res chain seq x y z
N MET A 1 8.43 -76.83 11.08
CA MET A 1 8.79 -75.75 12.03
C MET A 1 8.56 -74.42 11.32
N ASN A 2 7.38 -73.81 11.54
CA ASN A 2 6.91 -72.60 10.85
C ASN A 2 7.62 -71.36 11.40
N ARG A 3 8.19 -70.52 10.51
CA ARG A 3 8.69 -69.19 10.88
C ARG A 3 7.67 -68.15 10.37
N LEU A 4 6.86 -67.63 11.29
CA LEU A 4 5.97 -66.50 11.06
C LEU A 4 6.80 -65.21 11.08
N LEU A 5 6.89 -64.55 9.93
CA LEU A 5 7.44 -63.19 9.80
C LEU A 5 6.31 -62.19 10.05
N PHE A 6 6.30 -61.57 11.22
CA PHE A 6 5.45 -60.41 11.52
C PHE A 6 6.03 -59.18 10.82
N THR A 7 5.34 -58.68 9.79
CA THR A 7 5.64 -57.39 9.14
C THR A 7 4.80 -56.31 9.82
N ALA A 8 5.44 -55.43 10.59
CA ALA A 8 4.81 -54.23 11.14
C ALA A 8 4.78 -53.14 10.06
N GLY A 9 3.61 -52.87 9.49
CA GLY A 9 3.40 -51.75 8.57
C GLY A 9 3.08 -50.47 9.32
N CYS A 10 4.01 -49.51 9.36
CA CYS A 10 3.72 -48.15 9.80
C CYS A 10 3.03 -47.39 8.67
N VAL A 11 1.77 -46.99 8.89
CA VAL A 11 1.05 -46.07 8.00
C VAL A 11 1.45 -44.65 8.40
N PHE A 12 2.19 -43.96 7.53
CA PHE A 12 2.49 -42.54 7.68
C PHE A 12 1.30 -41.74 7.15
N VAL A 13 0.52 -41.14 8.05
CA VAL A 13 -0.53 -40.18 7.68
C VAL A 13 0.14 -38.83 7.46
N THR A 14 0.19 -38.36 6.22
CA THR A 14 0.63 -37.01 5.90
C THR A 14 -0.49 -36.04 6.19
N ALA A 15 -0.41 -35.29 7.29
CA ALA A 15 -1.26 -34.13 7.51
C ALA A 15 -0.78 -32.99 6.61
N THR A 16 -1.62 -32.52 5.69
CA THR A 16 -1.36 -31.30 4.93
C THR A 16 -1.63 -30.11 5.84
N VAL A 17 -0.58 -29.48 6.37
CA VAL A 17 -0.68 -28.17 7.02
C VAL A 17 -0.96 -27.14 5.93
N ASN A 18 -2.20 -26.65 5.87
CA ASN A 18 -2.54 -25.47 5.10
C ASN A 18 -2.25 -24.26 5.98
N ALA A 19 -1.12 -23.59 5.76
CA ALA A 19 -0.87 -22.30 6.39
C ALA A 19 -1.82 -21.27 5.77
N ASP A 20 -2.69 -20.65 6.57
CA ASP A 20 -3.52 -19.55 6.09
C ASP A 20 -2.61 -18.41 5.59
N PRO A 21 -2.90 -17.80 4.43
CA PRO A 21 -2.13 -16.68 3.94
C PRO A 21 -2.22 -15.52 4.92
N ILE A 22 -1.06 -15.03 5.39
CA ILE A 22 -1.01 -13.83 6.22
C ILE A 22 -1.47 -12.65 5.35
N ASN A 23 -2.69 -12.16 5.60
CA ASN A 23 -3.21 -10.97 4.92
C ASN A 23 -2.61 -9.71 5.56
N LEU A 24 -1.34 -9.46 5.26
CA LEU A 24 -0.64 -8.21 5.56
C LEU A 24 -1.06 -7.18 4.52
N ILE A 25 -2.27 -6.61 4.65
CA ILE A 25 -2.54 -5.33 4.01
C ILE A 25 -1.81 -4.28 4.85
N GLU A 26 -0.50 -4.21 4.69
CA GLU A 26 0.24 -3.04 5.14
C GLU A 26 -0.20 -1.90 4.23
N HIS A 27 -0.90 -0.92 4.82
CA HIS A 27 -1.21 0.34 4.14
C HIS A 27 0.11 1.08 3.96
N TYR A 28 0.81 0.79 2.87
CA TYR A 28 1.97 1.56 2.47
C TYR A 28 1.52 2.97 2.12
N PRO A 29 2.23 4.02 2.59
CA PRO A 29 1.94 5.38 2.17
C PRO A 29 1.98 5.47 0.65
N LEU A 30 1.06 6.24 0.08
CA LEU A 30 0.97 6.49 -1.34
C LEU A 30 2.30 7.02 -1.84
N SER A 31 2.75 6.46 -2.95
CA SER A 31 3.90 6.99 -3.67
C SER A 31 3.58 8.34 -4.29
N ILE A 32 4.58 9.23 -4.41
CA ILE A 32 4.43 10.52 -5.09
C ILE A 32 3.75 10.40 -6.47
N PRO A 33 4.12 9.45 -7.35
CA PRO A 33 3.43 9.29 -8.63
C PRO A 33 1.94 8.97 -8.52
N GLN A 34 1.52 8.20 -7.51
CA GLN A 34 0.11 7.91 -7.28
C GLN A 34 -0.66 9.16 -6.85
N VAL A 35 -0.06 9.97 -5.97
CA VAL A 35 -0.62 11.25 -5.54
C VAL A 35 -0.76 12.21 -6.72
N MET A 36 0.32 12.43 -7.48
CA MET A 36 0.29 13.33 -8.63
C MET A 36 -0.71 12.86 -9.70
N SER A 37 -0.82 11.55 -9.94
CA SER A 37 -1.83 11.01 -10.84
C SER A 37 -3.26 11.29 -10.35
N THR A 38 -3.48 11.25 -9.03
CA THR A 38 -4.79 11.52 -8.42
C THR A 38 -5.14 13.01 -8.54
N LEU A 39 -4.21 13.90 -8.20
CA LEU A 39 -4.39 15.35 -8.36
C LEU A 39 -4.60 15.73 -9.84
N HIS A 40 -3.84 15.13 -10.75
CA HIS A 40 -4.02 15.36 -12.19
C HIS A 40 -5.40 14.93 -12.71
N LYS A 41 -5.94 13.81 -12.20
CA LYS A 41 -7.33 13.39 -12.52
C LYS A 41 -8.39 14.35 -11.98
N GLN A 42 -8.07 15.11 -10.94
CA GLN A 42 -8.94 16.16 -10.40
C GLN A 42 -8.78 17.50 -11.14
N GLY A 43 -7.85 17.60 -12.09
CA GLY A 43 -7.63 18.77 -12.93
C GLY A 43 -6.48 19.67 -12.46
N TYR A 44 -5.77 19.30 -11.39
CA TYR A 44 -4.56 20.00 -10.98
C TYR A 44 -3.41 19.73 -11.96
N GLN A 45 -2.59 20.74 -12.20
CA GLN A 45 -1.48 20.66 -13.15
C GLN A 45 -0.26 21.47 -12.69
N ASP A 46 0.85 21.38 -13.42
CA ASP A 46 2.09 22.12 -13.15
C ASP A 46 2.68 21.94 -11.73
N PHE A 47 2.73 20.69 -11.25
CA PHE A 47 3.26 20.35 -9.93
C PHE A 47 4.70 20.84 -9.70
N ARG A 48 4.92 21.56 -8.60
CA ARG A 48 6.19 22.17 -8.17
C ARG A 48 6.34 22.09 -6.66
N LYS A 49 7.57 22.24 -6.17
CA LYS A 49 7.91 22.25 -4.73
C LYS A 49 7.34 21.07 -3.94
N ILE A 50 7.46 19.86 -4.50
CA ILE A 50 6.99 18.63 -3.83
C ILE A 50 7.87 18.39 -2.59
N LYS A 51 7.25 18.37 -1.40
CA LYS A 51 7.92 18.20 -0.10
C LYS A 51 7.16 17.21 0.77
N ILE A 52 7.86 16.22 1.33
CA ILE A 52 7.30 15.18 2.19
C ILE A 52 7.59 15.53 3.65
N GLU A 53 6.55 15.65 4.45
CA GLU A 53 6.64 15.75 5.91
C GLU A 53 6.53 14.34 6.51
N GLN A 54 7.68 13.74 6.83
CA GLN A 54 7.73 12.34 7.30
C GLN A 54 7.09 12.15 8.68
N ASP A 55 7.20 13.15 9.55
CA ASP A 55 6.69 13.08 10.92
C ASP A 55 5.14 13.12 10.96
N GLU A 56 4.52 13.77 9.96
CA GLU A 56 3.07 13.93 9.84
C GLU A 56 2.48 13.00 8.77
N ASN A 57 3.33 12.35 7.97
CA ASN A 57 2.95 11.52 6.83
C ASN A 57 2.11 12.30 5.81
N GLU A 58 2.58 13.50 5.49
CA GLU A 58 1.91 14.44 4.58
C GLU A 58 2.80 14.80 3.38
N LEU A 59 2.15 15.30 2.34
CA LEU A 59 2.80 15.88 1.17
C LEU A 59 2.28 17.28 0.92
N GLU A 60 3.21 18.23 0.87
CA GLU A 60 2.99 19.59 0.40
C GLU A 60 3.40 19.67 -1.09
N VAL A 61 2.52 20.20 -1.93
CA VAL A 61 2.81 20.42 -3.35
C VAL A 61 2.12 21.67 -3.85
N ILE A 62 2.84 22.43 -4.68
CA ILE A 62 2.26 23.58 -5.38
C ILE A 62 1.78 23.12 -6.76
N ALA A 63 0.56 23.50 -7.13
CA ALA A 63 -0.05 23.20 -8.42
C ALA A 63 -0.87 24.39 -8.93
N HIS A 64 -1.26 24.34 -10.21
CA HIS A 64 -2.39 25.12 -10.70
C HIS A 64 -3.67 24.31 -10.53
N GLU A 65 -4.70 24.91 -9.96
CA GLU A 65 -6.04 24.33 -9.89
C GLU A 65 -6.75 24.38 -11.25
N PRO A 66 -7.90 23.70 -11.42
CA PRO A 66 -8.61 23.64 -12.70
C PRO A 66 -8.95 25.02 -13.29
N ASP A 67 -9.19 26.01 -12.42
CA ASP A 67 -9.51 27.39 -12.81
C ASP A 67 -8.26 28.23 -13.15
N GLY A 68 -7.06 27.66 -12.98
CA GLY A 68 -5.78 28.24 -13.39
C GLY A 68 -5.05 29.01 -12.29
N ASP A 69 -5.64 29.17 -11.12
CA ASP A 69 -4.99 29.78 -9.96
C ASP A 69 -3.94 28.85 -9.36
N ARG A 70 -2.88 29.44 -8.81
CA ARG A 70 -1.76 28.70 -8.21
C ARG A 70 -2.03 28.51 -6.73
N VAL A 71 -2.09 27.26 -6.29
CA VAL A 71 -2.39 26.86 -4.91
C VAL A 71 -1.29 25.97 -4.33
N GLU A 72 -1.18 25.97 -3.01
CA GLU A 72 -0.44 24.98 -2.23
C GLU A 72 -1.42 23.95 -1.67
N ILE A 73 -1.12 22.66 -1.87
CA ILE A 73 -1.99 21.54 -1.51
C ILE A 73 -1.23 20.69 -0.51
N THR A 74 -1.84 20.49 0.66
CA THR A 74 -1.38 19.56 1.68
C THR A 74 -2.28 18.34 1.69
N LEU A 75 -1.68 17.14 1.62
CA LEU A 75 -2.43 15.88 1.56
C LEU A 75 -1.84 14.79 2.44
N ASP A 76 -2.71 13.95 2.98
CA ASP A 76 -2.38 12.78 3.78
C ASP A 76 -1.87 11.66 2.87
N LEU A 77 -0.63 11.20 3.07
CA LEU A 77 -0.03 10.14 2.24
C LEU A 77 -0.60 8.75 2.52
N THR A 78 -1.25 8.50 3.67
CA THR A 78 -1.84 7.19 3.98
C THR A 78 -3.16 6.98 3.23
N SER A 79 -3.95 8.04 3.08
CA SER A 79 -5.32 8.02 2.57
C SER A 79 -5.47 8.70 1.21
N GLY A 80 -4.53 9.57 0.83
CA GLY A 80 -4.59 10.39 -0.38
C GLY A 80 -5.61 11.52 -0.32
N LYS A 81 -6.09 11.86 0.88
CA LYS A 81 -7.05 12.96 1.07
C LYS A 81 -6.31 14.29 1.12
N ILE A 82 -6.87 15.29 0.45
CA ILE A 82 -6.46 16.68 0.61
C ILE A 82 -6.90 17.12 2.02
N ILE A 83 -5.94 17.64 2.78
CA ILE A 83 -6.13 18.18 4.12
C ILE A 83 -6.39 19.69 4.01
N GLU A 84 -5.60 20.38 3.21
CA GLU A 84 -5.64 21.84 3.07
C GLU A 84 -5.30 22.29 1.64
N VAL A 85 -5.87 23.43 1.24
CA VAL A 85 -5.57 24.15 -0.01
C VAL A 85 -5.45 25.64 0.31
N GLU A 86 -4.30 26.24 0.02
CA GLU A 86 -3.98 27.67 0.25
C GLU A 86 -3.64 28.44 -1.03
#